data_AF-A0A0J1FU15-F1
#
_entry.id   AF-A0A0J1FU15-F1
#
_cell.length_a   1.000
_cell.length_b   1.000
_cell.length_c   1.000
_cell.angle_alpha   90.00
_cell.angle_beta   90.00
_cell.angle_gamma   90.00
#
_symmetry.space_group_name_H-M   'P 1'
#
loop_
_entity.id
_entity.type
_entity.pdbx_description
1 polymer ?
#
loop_
_entity_poly.entity_id
_entity_poly.type
_entity_poly.pdbx_seq_one_letter_code
_entity_poly.pdbx_strand_id
1 'polypeptide(L)'
;MKKLINDVAEVVPDMLDGLAALNPGLSLLQGSTIIVRADAEAAAARGEVALISGGGSGHEPAHGGYVGPGMLSAAVAGEVFTSPSTDAVLDAIRAVAGPAGVLLIVKNYTGDRFNFGLAAEIARAEGIAVEMVIVADDVALSAHGEHAGRRGLAGTVFVHKIAGAAATEGRPLSEVAQVARDTAAALGTMGVALTPCTVPAAGKPGFELADNEIEWGLGIHGEPGVQRGALEPAERIVGRLLTKIIDDLSLKPDDRVALLVNNLGGTPSSELSIVAGSALRYLRERRIHVERAWSGTFLSALDMAGISLTLLRVDDQRLAWLDATAQTTAWPALSGRVAQASVKPTPAAPVAASGARLARESSLRRVIEAVCACLLEAEPVLTEMDQRVGDGDLGISLSRAARSILHEIDTYPAETSPGAVLRTMSATVRRVVGGTSGPLYAVMLLRAAAMLEQSGGAAAKDWSAAFTAAVDGVMELGGAHPGDRTMVDALHPAAVALRTALARSSMDEALKAAVDAATSGAAQTASMTPKLGRSSYVGDRALGFADPGAHAVGLWLAAIRSSLQT
;
A
#
# COMPACT_ATOMS: atom_id res chain seq x y z
N MET A 1 -17.70 -5.52 -17.15
CA MET A 1 -16.22 -5.58 -17.04
C MET A 1 -15.70 -4.17 -16.72
N LYS A 2 -14.79 -4.02 -15.76
CA LYS A 2 -14.17 -2.72 -15.40
C LYS A 2 -12.69 -2.77 -15.78
N LYS A 3 -12.32 -2.23 -16.94
CA LYS A 3 -10.93 -2.11 -17.43
C LYS A 3 -10.77 -0.75 -18.11
N LEU A 4 -9.57 -0.18 -18.08
CA LEU A 4 -9.22 1.03 -18.82
C LEU A 4 -8.66 0.62 -20.18
N ILE A 5 -9.55 0.42 -21.15
CA ILE A 5 -9.22 0.00 -22.53
C ILE A 5 -10.12 0.77 -23.51
N ASN A 6 -9.65 0.98 -24.74
CA ASN A 6 -10.44 1.60 -25.81
C ASN A 6 -11.29 0.55 -26.53
N ASP A 7 -10.63 -0.44 -27.12
CA ASP A 7 -11.23 -1.62 -27.77
C ASP A 7 -10.52 -2.89 -27.26
N VAL A 8 -11.24 -4.01 -27.22
CA VAL A 8 -10.69 -5.32 -26.84
C VAL A 8 -9.63 -5.80 -27.85
N ALA A 9 -9.84 -5.52 -29.15
CA ALA A 9 -8.91 -5.93 -30.20
C ALA A 9 -7.60 -5.12 -30.19
N GLU A 10 -7.64 -3.88 -29.69
CA GLU A 10 -6.51 -2.97 -29.67
C GLU A 10 -5.74 -2.99 -28.33
N VAL A 11 -6.09 -3.88 -27.39
CA VAL A 11 -5.45 -3.93 -26.06
C VAL A 11 -3.93 -4.07 -26.16
N VAL A 12 -3.43 -4.97 -26.99
CA VAL A 12 -1.99 -5.22 -27.11
C VAL A 12 -1.30 -4.09 -27.90
N PRO A 13 -1.78 -3.67 -29.08
CA PRO A 13 -1.24 -2.50 -29.78
C PRO A 13 -1.19 -1.22 -28.93
N ASP A 14 -2.32 -0.79 -28.34
CA ASP A 14 -2.41 0.44 -27.52
C ASP A 14 -1.44 0.40 -26.33
N MET A 15 -1.33 -0.77 -25.68
CA MET A 15 -0.43 -0.98 -24.56
C MET A 15 1.03 -0.81 -24.98
N LEU A 16 1.43 -1.42 -26.10
CA LEU A 16 2.80 -1.37 -26.57
C LEU A 16 3.17 0.00 -27.12
N ASP A 17 2.23 0.71 -27.77
CA ASP A 17 2.40 2.10 -28.20
C ASP A 17 2.70 3.00 -26.99
N GLY A 18 1.93 2.87 -25.91
CA GLY A 18 2.18 3.58 -24.66
C GLY A 18 3.54 3.23 -24.03
N LEU A 19 3.91 1.95 -24.04
CA LEU A 19 5.22 1.50 -23.54
C LEU A 19 6.37 2.10 -24.35
N ALA A 20 6.31 2.06 -25.68
CA ALA A 20 7.36 2.62 -26.54
C ALA A 20 7.44 4.15 -26.44
N ALA A 21 6.29 4.84 -26.42
CA ALA A 21 6.23 6.29 -26.34
C ALA A 21 6.85 6.87 -25.05
N LEU A 22 6.76 6.13 -23.94
CA LEU A 22 7.34 6.55 -22.66
C LEU A 22 8.83 6.22 -22.51
N ASN A 23 9.40 5.40 -23.40
CA ASN A 23 10.72 4.81 -23.21
C ASN A 23 11.60 4.95 -24.47
N PRO A 24 12.50 5.96 -24.52
CA PRO A 24 13.31 6.23 -25.71
C PRO A 24 14.32 5.11 -26.06
N GLY A 25 14.56 4.18 -25.13
CA GLY A 25 15.38 2.98 -25.37
C GLY A 25 14.62 1.84 -26.07
N LEU A 26 13.34 2.00 -26.35
CA LEU A 26 12.48 1.01 -27.00
C LEU A 26 12.03 1.48 -28.38
N SER A 27 11.77 0.51 -29.26
CA SER A 27 11.15 0.75 -30.57
C SER A 27 10.15 -0.34 -30.86
N LEU A 28 9.07 0.02 -31.55
CA LEU A 28 8.10 -0.94 -32.09
C LEU A 28 8.53 -1.35 -33.49
N LEU A 29 8.55 -2.65 -33.74
CA LEU A 29 8.72 -3.14 -35.10
C LEU A 29 7.44 -2.85 -35.90
N GLN A 30 7.60 -2.17 -37.02
CA GLN A 30 6.50 -1.57 -37.77
C GLN A 30 5.40 -2.60 -38.12
N GLY A 31 4.15 -2.29 -37.77
CA GLY A 31 2.99 -3.14 -38.09
C GLY A 31 2.92 -4.44 -37.30
N SER A 32 3.60 -4.53 -36.15
CA SER A 32 3.67 -5.74 -35.33
C SER A 32 3.49 -5.43 -33.84
N THR A 33 3.35 -6.48 -33.04
CA THR A 33 3.30 -6.42 -31.56
C THR A 33 4.64 -6.81 -30.94
N ILE A 34 5.74 -6.33 -31.53
CA ILE A 34 7.11 -6.66 -31.14
C ILE A 34 7.83 -5.41 -30.67
N ILE A 35 8.29 -5.44 -29.41
CA ILE A 35 9.17 -4.41 -28.86
C ILE A 35 10.61 -4.86 -29.04
N VAL A 36 11.45 -3.98 -29.55
CA VAL A 36 12.90 -4.16 -29.68
C VAL A 36 13.64 -3.04 -28.94
N ARG A 37 14.87 -3.31 -28.50
CA ARG A 37 15.74 -2.25 -27.99
C ARG A 37 16.14 -1.32 -29.15
N ALA A 38 16.12 -0.02 -28.91
CA ALA A 38 16.40 0.98 -29.94
C ALA A 38 17.84 0.89 -30.49
N ASP A 39 18.78 0.34 -29.70
CA ASP A 39 20.18 0.15 -30.09
C ASP A 39 20.50 -1.29 -30.55
N ALA A 40 19.51 -2.05 -31.04
CA ALA A 40 19.67 -3.46 -31.41
C ALA A 40 20.80 -3.69 -32.43
N GLU A 41 20.89 -2.86 -33.48
CA GLU A 41 21.96 -2.94 -34.48
C GLU A 41 23.35 -2.70 -33.85
N ALA A 42 23.45 -1.73 -32.95
CA ALA A 42 24.70 -1.44 -32.25
C ALA A 42 25.11 -2.58 -31.30
N ALA A 43 24.14 -3.24 -30.64
CA ALA A 43 24.38 -4.42 -29.82
C ALA A 43 24.87 -5.61 -30.67
N ALA A 44 24.22 -5.86 -31.81
CA ALA A 44 24.65 -6.88 -32.76
C ALA A 44 26.07 -6.60 -33.28
N ALA A 45 26.41 -5.34 -33.60
CA ALA A 45 27.74 -4.94 -34.04
C ALA A 45 28.83 -5.11 -32.97
N ARG A 46 28.47 -5.04 -31.68
CA ARG A 46 29.37 -5.36 -30.55
C ARG A 46 29.59 -6.87 -30.37
N GLY A 47 28.87 -7.71 -31.10
CA GLY A 47 28.93 -9.16 -30.95
C GLY A 47 28.18 -9.68 -29.73
N GLU A 48 27.20 -8.92 -29.21
CA GLU A 48 26.30 -9.42 -28.16
C GLU A 48 25.35 -10.48 -28.74
N VAL A 49 25.19 -11.59 -28.01
CA VAL A 49 24.11 -12.55 -28.30
C VAL A 49 22.78 -11.85 -28.10
N ALA A 50 21.87 -11.93 -29.08
CA ALA A 50 20.56 -11.32 -28.93
C ALA A 50 19.64 -12.21 -28.09
N LEU A 51 18.94 -11.62 -27.12
CA LEU A 51 18.00 -12.36 -26.26
C LEU A 51 16.57 -12.00 -26.62
N ILE A 52 15.74 -13.00 -26.90
CA ILE A 52 14.33 -12.81 -27.21
C ILE A 52 13.49 -13.62 -26.22
N SER A 53 12.46 -12.99 -25.71
CA SER A 53 11.40 -13.64 -24.91
C SER A 53 10.04 -13.21 -25.44
N GLY A 54 8.98 -13.75 -24.87
CA GLY A 54 7.63 -13.35 -25.21
C GLY A 54 6.58 -14.33 -24.70
N GLY A 55 5.42 -14.30 -25.35
CA GLY A 55 4.26 -15.09 -25.00
C GLY A 55 3.00 -14.23 -25.08
N GLY A 56 1.88 -14.75 -24.56
CA GLY A 56 0.67 -13.96 -24.45
C GLY A 56 0.83 -12.72 -23.58
N SER A 57 0.12 -11.66 -23.95
CA SER A 57 0.05 -10.42 -23.17
C SER A 57 -0.78 -10.60 -21.89
N GLY A 58 -0.73 -9.63 -20.99
CA GLY A 58 -1.43 -9.66 -19.70
C GLY A 58 -0.54 -10.05 -18.52
N HIS A 59 0.77 -10.06 -18.73
CA HIS A 59 1.78 -10.36 -17.70
C HIS A 59 2.71 -9.18 -17.43
N GLU A 60 2.30 -7.98 -17.86
CA GLU A 60 3.11 -6.79 -17.80
C GLU A 60 3.59 -6.53 -16.35
N PRO A 61 4.87 -6.15 -16.16
CA PRO A 61 5.79 -5.67 -17.19
C PRO A 61 6.47 -6.75 -18.06
N ALA A 62 6.25 -8.05 -17.81
CA ALA A 62 6.78 -9.09 -18.66
C ALA A 62 6.07 -9.11 -20.03
N HIS A 63 6.75 -9.14 -21.18
CA HIS A 63 8.22 -9.14 -21.35
C HIS A 63 8.77 -7.79 -21.82
N GLY A 64 7.93 -6.91 -22.37
CA GLY A 64 8.35 -5.64 -22.98
C GLY A 64 9.12 -4.72 -22.02
N GLY A 65 8.79 -4.74 -20.72
CA GLY A 65 9.48 -3.93 -19.73
C GLY A 65 10.91 -4.40 -19.39
N TYR A 66 11.31 -5.58 -19.87
CA TYR A 66 12.64 -6.14 -19.71
C TYR A 66 13.51 -6.02 -20.98
N VAL A 67 13.01 -5.33 -22.01
CA VAL A 67 13.80 -5.02 -23.21
C VAL A 67 14.72 -3.85 -22.92
N GLY A 68 16.00 -3.99 -23.27
CA GLY A 68 17.03 -2.99 -23.08
C GLY A 68 18.41 -3.56 -22.72
N PRO A 69 19.45 -2.71 -22.66
CA PRO A 69 20.81 -3.13 -22.33
C PRO A 69 20.88 -3.94 -21.02
N GLY A 70 21.59 -5.06 -21.05
CA GLY A 70 21.78 -5.96 -19.91
C GLY A 70 20.66 -6.99 -19.68
N MET A 71 19.61 -7.01 -20.50
CA MET A 71 18.50 -7.99 -20.45
C MET A 71 18.07 -8.44 -21.86
N LEU A 72 16.83 -8.19 -22.28
CA LEU A 72 16.29 -8.65 -23.57
C LEU A 72 16.63 -7.71 -24.71
N SER A 73 16.89 -8.27 -25.89
CA SER A 73 16.97 -7.53 -27.16
C SER A 73 15.60 -7.28 -27.77
N ALA A 74 14.67 -8.22 -27.62
CA ALA A 74 13.29 -8.08 -28.07
C ALA A 74 12.30 -8.85 -27.18
N ALA A 75 11.05 -8.42 -27.21
CA ALA A 75 9.91 -9.10 -26.61
C ALA A 75 8.77 -9.21 -27.64
N VAL A 76 8.29 -10.44 -27.84
CA VAL A 76 7.20 -10.75 -28.78
C VAL A 76 5.90 -10.90 -28.00
N ALA A 77 4.97 -9.97 -28.18
CA ALA A 77 3.69 -9.99 -27.49
C ALA A 77 2.62 -10.63 -28.39
N GLY A 78 2.05 -11.74 -27.93
CA GLY A 78 0.82 -12.29 -28.50
C GLY A 78 -0.42 -11.62 -27.91
N GLU A 79 -1.60 -12.05 -28.34
CA GLU A 79 -2.86 -11.64 -27.73
C GLU A 79 -2.90 -11.98 -26.23
N VAL A 80 -3.84 -11.39 -25.48
CA VAL A 80 -3.96 -11.62 -24.04
C VAL A 80 -4.07 -13.13 -23.74
N PHE A 81 -3.11 -13.65 -22.97
CA PHE A 81 -2.94 -15.06 -22.61
C PHE A 81 -2.83 -16.05 -23.79
N THR A 82 -2.46 -15.58 -24.99
CA THR A 82 -2.27 -16.42 -26.18
C THR A 82 -0.87 -16.23 -26.74
N SER A 83 -0.14 -17.32 -26.96
CA SER A 83 1.20 -17.28 -27.59
C SER A 83 1.20 -16.44 -28.86
N PRO A 84 2.26 -15.65 -29.14
CA PRO A 84 2.44 -15.02 -30.44
C PRO A 84 2.55 -16.08 -31.53
N SER A 85 2.30 -15.66 -32.77
CA SER A 85 2.46 -16.52 -33.95
C SER A 85 3.93 -16.84 -34.21
N THR A 86 4.17 -17.94 -34.92
CA THR A 86 5.51 -18.33 -35.38
C THR A 86 6.18 -17.21 -36.18
N ASP A 87 5.46 -16.58 -37.10
CA ASP A 87 6.01 -15.53 -37.96
C ASP A 87 6.38 -14.27 -37.16
N ALA A 88 5.60 -13.89 -36.14
CA ALA A 88 5.96 -12.77 -35.28
C ALA A 88 7.26 -13.05 -34.50
N VAL A 89 7.47 -14.29 -34.03
CA VAL A 89 8.73 -14.66 -33.39
C VAL A 89 9.89 -14.64 -34.39
N LEU A 90 9.66 -15.14 -35.60
CA LEU A 90 10.67 -15.14 -36.67
C LEU A 90 11.07 -13.71 -37.08
N ASP A 91 10.11 -12.79 -37.19
CA ASP A 91 10.37 -11.38 -37.50
C ASP A 91 11.17 -10.71 -36.38
N ALA A 92 10.90 -11.03 -35.11
CA ALA A 92 11.72 -10.58 -34.00
C ALA A 92 13.16 -11.12 -34.08
N ILE A 93 13.34 -12.42 -34.41
CA ILE A 93 14.67 -13.02 -34.63
C ILE A 93 15.42 -12.24 -35.72
N ARG A 94 14.80 -12.04 -36.88
CA ARG A 94 15.41 -11.32 -38.01
C ARG A 94 15.74 -9.86 -37.66
N ALA A 95 14.91 -9.20 -36.85
CA ALA A 95 15.09 -7.81 -36.47
C ALA A 95 16.29 -7.57 -35.54
N VAL A 96 16.69 -8.56 -34.72
CA VAL A 96 17.76 -8.37 -33.72
C VAL A 96 18.95 -9.32 -33.86
N ALA A 97 18.91 -10.28 -34.78
CA ALA A 97 20.01 -11.22 -34.98
C ALA A 97 21.30 -10.52 -35.41
N GLY A 98 22.39 -10.81 -34.71
CA GLY A 98 23.75 -10.46 -35.09
C GLY A 98 24.61 -11.70 -35.36
N PRO A 99 25.90 -11.52 -35.68
CA PRO A 99 26.83 -12.64 -35.90
C PRO A 99 26.97 -13.59 -34.72
N ALA A 100 26.69 -13.12 -33.50
CA ALA A 100 26.72 -13.92 -32.27
C ALA A 100 25.51 -14.86 -32.09
N GLY A 101 24.47 -14.71 -32.93
CA GLY A 101 23.25 -15.52 -32.87
C GLY A 101 22.21 -15.02 -31.85
N VAL A 102 21.18 -15.84 -31.67
CA VAL A 102 19.97 -15.50 -30.88
C VAL A 102 19.66 -16.59 -29.85
N LEU A 103 19.38 -16.19 -28.62
CA LEU A 103 18.83 -17.04 -27.57
C LEU A 103 17.34 -16.74 -27.36
N LEU A 104 16.50 -17.74 -27.56
CA LEU A 104 15.08 -17.69 -27.20
C LEU A 104 14.90 -18.19 -25.76
N ILE A 105 14.34 -17.35 -24.88
CA ILE A 105 13.97 -17.70 -23.51
C ILE A 105 12.45 -17.86 -23.46
N VAL A 106 11.98 -19.09 -23.29
CA VAL A 106 10.57 -19.45 -23.51
C VAL A 106 9.97 -20.03 -22.23
N LYS A 107 8.86 -19.47 -21.76
CA LYS A 107 8.10 -20.03 -20.63
C LYS A 107 7.51 -21.38 -21.04
N ASN A 108 7.47 -22.36 -20.13
CA ASN A 108 6.99 -23.71 -20.45
C ASN A 108 5.45 -23.78 -20.58
N TYR A 109 4.95 -23.25 -21.68
CA TYR A 109 3.58 -23.36 -22.16
C TYR A 109 3.59 -23.97 -23.56
N THR A 110 2.61 -24.83 -23.86
CA THR A 110 2.58 -25.58 -25.13
C THR A 110 2.58 -24.66 -26.35
N GLY A 111 1.73 -23.62 -26.33
CA GLY A 111 1.66 -22.64 -27.42
C GLY A 111 2.98 -21.91 -27.64
N ASP A 112 3.59 -21.42 -26.55
CA ASP A 112 4.89 -20.73 -26.60
C ASP A 112 5.98 -21.67 -27.15
N ARG A 113 6.06 -22.91 -26.67
CA ARG A 113 7.05 -23.91 -27.13
C ARG A 113 6.94 -24.22 -28.62
N PHE A 114 5.73 -24.37 -29.13
CA PHE A 114 5.51 -24.72 -30.52
C PHE A 114 5.83 -23.55 -31.45
N ASN A 115 5.31 -22.36 -31.16
CA ASN A 115 5.54 -21.18 -32.02
C ASN A 115 7.00 -20.74 -32.01
N PHE A 116 7.64 -20.66 -30.84
CA PHE A 116 9.05 -20.29 -30.76
C PHE A 116 9.97 -21.38 -31.31
N GLY A 117 9.63 -22.65 -31.08
CA GLY A 117 10.38 -23.78 -31.62
C GLY A 117 10.37 -23.82 -33.14
N LEU A 118 9.20 -23.64 -33.76
CA LEU A 118 9.10 -23.59 -35.23
C LEU A 118 9.82 -22.36 -35.80
N ALA A 119 9.71 -21.20 -35.16
CA ALA A 119 10.44 -20.00 -35.58
C ALA A 119 11.96 -20.21 -35.51
N ALA A 120 12.47 -20.89 -34.48
CA ALA A 120 13.88 -21.25 -34.36
C ALA A 120 14.34 -22.18 -35.49
N GLU A 121 13.54 -23.19 -35.86
CA GLU A 121 13.85 -24.09 -36.98
C GLU A 121 13.90 -23.34 -38.32
N ILE A 122 12.94 -22.45 -38.58
CA ILE A 122 12.93 -21.64 -39.80
C ILE A 122 14.14 -20.69 -39.82
N ALA A 123 14.44 -20.00 -38.72
CA ALA A 123 15.60 -19.11 -38.62
C ALA A 123 16.93 -19.84 -38.83
N ARG A 124 17.08 -21.06 -38.31
CA ARG A 124 18.26 -21.92 -38.55
C ARG A 124 18.37 -22.30 -40.03
N ALA A 125 17.26 -22.61 -40.69
CA ALA A 125 17.24 -22.86 -42.13
C ALA A 125 17.62 -21.61 -42.96
N GLU A 126 17.36 -20.41 -42.43
CA GLU A 126 17.80 -19.12 -42.98
C GLU A 126 19.27 -18.78 -42.64
N GLY A 127 19.97 -19.65 -41.90
CA GLY A 127 21.38 -19.47 -41.53
C GLY A 127 21.61 -18.64 -40.26
N ILE A 128 20.56 -18.32 -39.51
CA ILE A 128 20.68 -17.63 -38.22
C ILE A 128 20.93 -18.67 -37.12
N ALA A 129 22.03 -18.52 -36.38
CA ALA A 129 22.30 -19.37 -35.22
C ALA A 129 21.30 -19.06 -34.10
N VAL A 130 20.48 -20.05 -33.72
CA VAL A 130 19.47 -19.90 -32.68
C VAL A 130 19.59 -21.03 -31.65
N GLU A 131 19.57 -20.68 -30.37
CA GLU A 131 19.37 -21.60 -29.24
C GLU A 131 18.04 -21.29 -28.56
N MET A 132 17.44 -22.31 -27.91
CA MET A 132 16.18 -22.13 -27.19
C MET A 132 16.28 -22.77 -25.80
N VAL A 133 15.88 -22.00 -24.78
CA VAL A 133 15.86 -22.42 -23.38
C VAL A 133 14.44 -22.31 -22.85
N ILE A 134 13.96 -23.41 -22.25
CA ILE A 134 12.65 -23.49 -21.63
C ILE A 134 12.77 -23.21 -20.13
N VAL A 135 11.95 -22.29 -19.62
CA VAL A 135 11.83 -21.99 -18.18
C VAL A 135 10.58 -22.66 -17.63
N ALA A 136 10.76 -23.53 -16.65
CA ALA A 136 9.72 -24.40 -16.08
C ALA A 136 9.80 -24.43 -14.54
N ASP A 137 9.67 -23.25 -13.93
CA ASP A 137 9.97 -22.99 -12.52
C ASP A 137 8.83 -23.22 -11.54
N ASP A 138 7.61 -23.45 -12.01
CA ASP A 138 6.47 -23.68 -11.13
C ASP A 138 6.62 -24.99 -10.32
N VAL A 139 6.83 -24.87 -9.00
CA VAL A 139 6.95 -26.01 -8.07
C VAL A 139 5.59 -26.58 -7.67
N ALA A 140 4.47 -25.95 -8.03
CA ALA A 140 3.14 -26.48 -7.70
C ALA A 140 2.90 -27.81 -8.42
N LEU A 141 3.39 -27.93 -9.64
CA LEU A 141 3.28 -29.12 -10.48
C LEU A 141 4.57 -29.94 -10.41
N SER A 142 4.47 -31.28 -10.46
CA SER A 142 5.64 -32.14 -10.47
C SER A 142 6.31 -32.19 -11.85
N ALA A 143 7.61 -32.44 -11.93
CA ALA A 143 8.27 -32.62 -13.23
C ALA A 143 7.77 -33.89 -13.97
N HIS A 144 7.21 -34.84 -13.23
CA HIS A 144 6.72 -36.14 -13.70
C HIS A 144 5.26 -36.31 -13.28
N GLY A 145 4.37 -36.68 -14.20
CA GLY A 145 2.93 -36.86 -13.93
C GLY A 145 2.08 -36.88 -15.20
N GLU A 146 0.76 -36.98 -15.05
CA GLU A 146 -0.25 -36.97 -16.14
C GLU A 146 -0.56 -35.56 -16.68
N HIS A 147 0.38 -34.62 -16.56
CA HIS A 147 0.24 -33.24 -17.06
C HIS A 147 1.44 -32.84 -17.91
N ALA A 148 1.34 -31.72 -18.63
CA ALA A 148 2.34 -31.26 -19.61
C ALA A 148 3.71 -30.81 -19.04
N GLY A 149 3.99 -31.11 -17.76
CA GLY A 149 5.14 -30.64 -16.99
C GLY A 149 4.88 -29.37 -16.18
N ARG A 150 5.96 -28.77 -15.64
CA ARG A 150 5.93 -27.54 -14.83
C ARG A 150 5.71 -26.31 -15.71
N ARG A 151 4.95 -25.32 -15.25
CA ARG A 151 4.76 -24.03 -15.96
C ARG A 151 5.97 -23.10 -15.81
N GLY A 152 6.09 -22.13 -16.71
CA GLY A 152 7.05 -21.03 -16.59
C GLY A 152 6.40 -19.76 -16.02
N LEU A 153 6.85 -19.29 -14.86
CA LEU A 153 6.29 -18.19 -14.08
C LEU A 153 7.34 -17.09 -13.84
N ALA A 154 7.24 -16.39 -12.71
CA ALA A 154 8.02 -15.19 -12.39
C ALA A 154 9.55 -15.43 -12.33
N GLY A 155 10.02 -16.66 -12.13
CA GLY A 155 11.44 -16.99 -12.15
C GLY A 155 12.10 -16.76 -13.51
N THR A 156 11.31 -16.69 -14.58
CA THR A 156 11.76 -16.33 -15.94
C THR A 156 12.48 -14.97 -15.95
N VAL A 157 12.09 -14.03 -15.08
CA VAL A 157 12.73 -12.70 -14.98
C VAL A 157 14.20 -12.81 -14.50
N PHE A 158 14.51 -13.74 -13.60
CA PHE A 158 15.90 -13.99 -13.23
C PHE A 158 16.72 -14.57 -14.38
N VAL A 159 16.09 -15.43 -15.21
CA VAL A 159 16.74 -15.99 -16.40
C VAL A 159 17.06 -14.88 -17.40
N HIS A 160 16.13 -13.94 -17.65
CA HIS A 160 16.39 -12.76 -18.49
C HIS A 160 17.57 -11.96 -17.96
N LYS A 161 17.59 -11.67 -16.66
CA LYS A 161 18.61 -10.81 -16.04
C LYS A 161 20.01 -11.43 -16.13
N ILE A 162 20.11 -12.71 -15.78
CA ILE A 162 21.39 -13.41 -15.71
C ILE A 162 21.91 -13.72 -17.11
N ALA A 163 21.05 -14.19 -18.02
CA ALA A 163 21.45 -14.44 -19.41
C ALA A 163 21.83 -13.13 -20.13
N GLY A 164 21.11 -12.03 -19.88
CA GLY A 164 21.42 -10.73 -20.48
C GLY A 164 22.75 -10.16 -19.98
N ALA A 165 23.06 -10.32 -18.69
CA ALA A 165 24.37 -9.96 -18.15
C ALA A 165 25.49 -10.81 -18.78
N ALA A 166 25.29 -12.13 -18.89
CA ALA A 166 26.22 -13.04 -19.55
C ALA A 166 26.45 -12.70 -21.05
N ALA A 167 25.40 -12.30 -21.77
CA ALA A 167 25.51 -11.84 -23.16
C ALA A 167 26.25 -10.51 -23.27
N THR A 168 26.05 -9.60 -22.31
CA THR A 168 26.77 -8.31 -22.24
C THR A 168 28.27 -8.50 -21.99
N GLU A 169 28.67 -9.59 -21.34
CA GLU A 169 30.09 -9.99 -21.20
C GLU A 169 30.71 -10.48 -22.52
N GLY A 170 29.94 -10.60 -23.61
CA GLY A 170 30.42 -11.07 -24.91
C GLY A 170 30.59 -12.59 -25.00
N ARG A 171 29.91 -13.36 -24.13
CA ARG A 171 29.96 -14.83 -24.15
C ARG A 171 29.32 -15.40 -25.42
N PRO A 172 29.82 -16.53 -25.94
CA PRO A 172 29.24 -17.17 -27.11
C PRO A 172 27.82 -17.73 -26.81
N LEU A 173 27.00 -17.85 -27.85
CA LEU A 173 25.60 -18.30 -27.76
C LEU A 173 25.42 -19.57 -26.91
N SER A 174 26.27 -20.57 -27.11
CA SER A 174 26.21 -21.84 -26.36
C SER A 174 26.43 -21.67 -24.86
N GLU A 175 27.33 -20.78 -24.45
CA GLU A 175 27.57 -20.46 -23.05
C GLU A 175 26.41 -19.66 -22.46
N VAL A 176 25.88 -18.66 -23.17
CA VAL A 176 24.72 -17.90 -22.70
C VAL A 176 23.50 -18.81 -22.55
N ALA A 177 23.27 -19.73 -23.49
CA ALA A 177 22.23 -20.74 -23.39
C ALA A 177 22.44 -21.69 -22.21
N GLN A 178 23.68 -22.10 -21.92
CA GLN A 178 23.98 -22.93 -20.76
C GLN A 178 23.73 -22.17 -19.44
N VAL A 179 24.17 -20.91 -19.34
CA VAL A 179 23.90 -20.04 -18.18
C VAL A 179 22.39 -19.89 -17.94
N ALA A 180 21.61 -19.71 -19.00
CA ALA A 180 20.16 -19.63 -18.90
C ALA A 180 19.54 -20.96 -18.40
N ARG A 181 20.00 -22.11 -18.92
CA ARG A 181 19.56 -23.45 -18.46
C ARG A 181 19.91 -23.69 -17.00
N ASP A 182 21.14 -23.38 -16.61
CA ASP A 182 21.62 -23.56 -15.23
C ASP A 182 20.94 -22.61 -14.24
N THR A 183 20.50 -21.44 -14.71
CA THR A 183 19.70 -20.51 -13.91
C THR A 183 18.28 -21.04 -13.74
N ALA A 184 17.63 -21.46 -14.83
CA ALA A 184 16.28 -22.01 -14.81
C ALA A 184 16.17 -23.27 -13.92
N ALA A 185 17.20 -24.13 -13.93
CA ALA A 185 17.27 -25.33 -13.09
C ALA A 185 17.53 -25.04 -11.60
N ALA A 186 18.03 -23.84 -11.27
CA ALA A 186 18.41 -23.45 -9.91
C ALA A 186 17.34 -22.63 -9.18
N LEU A 187 16.17 -22.45 -9.79
CA LEU A 187 15.09 -21.64 -9.24
C LEU A 187 13.75 -22.39 -9.19
N GLY A 188 12.88 -21.94 -8.29
CA GLY A 188 11.55 -22.50 -8.09
C GLY A 188 10.58 -21.43 -7.63
N THR A 189 9.35 -21.49 -8.15
CA THR A 189 8.30 -20.50 -7.94
C THR A 189 7.01 -21.17 -7.53
N MET A 190 6.30 -20.62 -6.54
CA MET A 190 4.92 -21.00 -6.23
C MET A 190 4.07 -19.77 -5.97
N GLY A 191 2.86 -19.77 -6.53
CA GLY A 191 1.87 -18.71 -6.36
C GLY A 191 0.67 -19.08 -5.50
N VAL A 192 -0.09 -18.06 -5.12
CA VAL A 192 -1.42 -18.15 -4.54
C VAL A 192 -2.27 -16.99 -5.04
N ALA A 193 -3.51 -17.27 -5.43
CA ALA A 193 -4.49 -16.28 -5.86
C ALA A 193 -5.57 -16.10 -4.77
N LEU A 194 -5.90 -14.83 -4.52
CA LEU A 194 -7.01 -14.40 -3.66
C LEU A 194 -8.26 -14.10 -4.50
N THR A 195 -8.07 -13.66 -5.74
CA THR A 195 -9.15 -13.45 -6.71
C THR A 195 -8.74 -13.95 -8.08
N PRO A 196 -9.70 -14.31 -8.96
CA PRO A 196 -9.43 -14.55 -10.38
C PRO A 196 -9.08 -13.26 -11.11
N CYS A 197 -8.38 -13.36 -12.24
CA CYS A 197 -8.26 -12.29 -13.22
C CYS A 197 -9.44 -12.26 -14.19
N THR A 198 -9.67 -11.10 -14.82
CA THR A 198 -10.62 -10.95 -15.93
C THR A 198 -9.91 -10.64 -17.24
N VAL A 199 -9.99 -11.58 -18.19
CA VAL A 199 -9.52 -11.38 -19.58
C VAL A 199 -10.48 -10.42 -20.29
N PRO A 200 -9.99 -9.32 -20.93
CA PRO A 200 -10.86 -8.36 -21.61
C PRO A 200 -11.81 -8.99 -22.62
N ALA A 201 -11.32 -9.91 -23.46
CA ALA A 201 -12.14 -10.60 -24.46
C ALA A 201 -13.23 -11.50 -23.86
N ALA A 202 -12.99 -12.08 -22.68
CA ALA A 202 -13.99 -12.92 -22.00
C ALA A 202 -15.05 -12.09 -21.26
N GLY A 203 -14.71 -10.88 -20.80
CA GLY A 203 -15.61 -9.95 -20.11
C GLY A 203 -16.05 -10.38 -18.69
N LYS A 204 -15.68 -11.58 -18.26
CA LYS A 204 -15.98 -12.19 -16.96
C LYS A 204 -14.73 -12.88 -16.36
N PRO A 205 -14.69 -13.09 -15.03
CA PRO A 205 -13.60 -13.83 -14.40
C PRO A 205 -13.39 -15.24 -14.99
N GLY A 206 -12.13 -15.69 -15.04
CA GLY A 206 -11.79 -17.01 -15.60
C GLY A 206 -12.29 -18.20 -14.75
N PHE A 207 -12.49 -17.98 -13.46
CA PHE A 207 -13.04 -18.94 -12.49
C PHE A 207 -13.67 -18.17 -11.32
N GLU A 208 -14.34 -18.88 -10.42
CA GLU A 208 -14.96 -18.31 -9.22
C GLU A 208 -14.28 -18.85 -7.94
N LEU A 209 -14.11 -17.94 -6.97
CA LEU A 209 -13.72 -18.21 -5.59
C LEU A 209 -14.75 -17.55 -4.67
N ALA A 210 -15.10 -18.21 -3.56
CA ALA A 210 -15.91 -17.59 -2.52
C ALA A 210 -15.12 -16.50 -1.76
N ASP A 211 -15.80 -15.62 -1.02
CA ASP A 211 -15.20 -14.46 -0.32
C ASP A 211 -14.03 -14.82 0.61
N ASN A 212 -13.99 -16.05 1.13
CA ASN A 212 -12.94 -16.54 2.02
C ASN A 212 -12.14 -17.71 1.41
N GLU A 213 -12.23 -17.93 0.10
CA GLU A 213 -11.53 -19.01 -0.61
C GLU A 213 -10.32 -18.45 -1.38
N ILE A 214 -9.23 -19.21 -1.36
CA ILE A 214 -7.99 -18.92 -2.08
C ILE A 214 -7.56 -20.13 -2.90
N GLU A 215 -6.78 -19.89 -3.96
CA GLU A 215 -6.32 -20.94 -4.87
C GLU A 215 -4.79 -21.03 -4.90
N TRP A 216 -4.27 -22.20 -4.54
CA TRP A 216 -2.84 -22.48 -4.41
C TRP A 216 -2.25 -22.99 -5.70
N GLY A 217 -1.05 -22.51 -6.04
CA GLY A 217 -0.31 -22.98 -7.20
C GLY A 217 -1.05 -22.71 -8.50
N LEU A 218 -1.74 -21.59 -8.61
CA LEU A 218 -2.41 -21.16 -9.83
C LEU A 218 -1.40 -20.68 -10.89
N GLY A 219 -1.71 -20.89 -12.17
CA GLY A 219 -0.91 -20.41 -13.29
C GLY A 219 -1.18 -18.93 -13.60
N ILE A 220 -0.33 -18.34 -14.43
CA ILE A 220 -0.42 -16.90 -14.76
C ILE A 220 -1.54 -16.57 -15.75
N HIS A 221 -2.16 -17.54 -16.42
CA HIS A 221 -3.28 -17.31 -17.34
C HIS A 221 -4.65 -17.60 -16.71
N GLY A 222 -4.70 -17.76 -15.38
CA GLY A 222 -5.94 -18.13 -14.68
C GLY A 222 -6.25 -19.63 -14.71
N GLU A 223 -5.29 -20.48 -15.09
CA GLU A 223 -5.49 -21.93 -15.10
C GLU A 223 -5.60 -22.47 -13.67
N PRO A 224 -6.46 -23.47 -13.41
CA PRO A 224 -6.65 -24.02 -12.07
C PRO A 224 -5.34 -24.34 -11.36
N GLY A 225 -5.34 -24.04 -10.07
CA GLY A 225 -4.28 -24.40 -9.16
C GLY A 225 -4.32 -25.88 -8.79
N VAL A 226 -3.46 -26.25 -7.85
CA VAL A 226 -3.39 -27.62 -7.33
C VAL A 226 -4.35 -27.87 -6.17
N GLN A 227 -4.80 -26.81 -5.53
CA GLN A 227 -5.66 -26.91 -4.35
C GLN A 227 -6.42 -25.58 -4.11
N ARG A 228 -7.69 -25.68 -3.73
CA ARG A 228 -8.44 -24.58 -3.11
C ARG A 228 -8.49 -24.74 -1.59
N GLY A 229 -8.57 -23.63 -0.87
CA GLY A 229 -8.66 -23.65 0.58
C GLY A 229 -9.17 -22.33 1.15
N ALA A 230 -9.40 -22.29 2.46
CA ALA A 230 -9.77 -21.07 3.15
C ALA A 230 -8.59 -20.08 3.21
N LEU A 231 -8.88 -18.78 3.22
CA LEU A 231 -7.89 -17.73 3.47
C LEU A 231 -7.22 -17.96 4.84
N GLU A 232 -5.89 -17.84 4.86
CA GLU A 232 -5.07 -17.98 6.06
C GLU A 232 -4.29 -16.68 6.35
N PRO A 233 -3.80 -16.46 7.58
CA PRO A 233 -2.87 -15.38 7.86
C PRO A 233 -1.64 -15.42 6.93
N ALA A 234 -1.18 -14.25 6.48
CA ALA A 234 -0.10 -14.13 5.49
C ALA A 234 1.17 -14.93 5.84
N GLU A 235 1.53 -15.01 7.13
CA GLU A 235 2.68 -15.79 7.59
C GLU A 235 2.55 -17.29 7.28
N ARG A 236 1.35 -17.86 7.46
CA ARG A 236 1.08 -19.26 7.11
C ARG A 236 1.11 -19.46 5.61
N ILE A 237 0.57 -18.51 4.85
CA ILE A 237 0.59 -18.55 3.39
C ILE A 237 2.03 -18.59 2.88
N VAL A 238 2.85 -17.64 3.32
CA VAL A 238 4.26 -17.56 2.98
C VAL A 238 5.01 -18.84 3.37
N GLY A 239 4.76 -19.37 4.57
CA GLY A 239 5.40 -20.60 5.03
C GLY A 239 5.07 -21.80 4.14
N ARG A 240 3.81 -21.97 3.72
CA ARG A 240 3.41 -23.04 2.81
C ARG A 240 4.09 -22.94 1.44
N LEU A 241 4.08 -21.74 0.83
CA LEU A 241 4.72 -21.50 -0.46
C LEU A 241 6.22 -21.77 -0.39
N LEU A 242 6.92 -21.19 0.59
CA LEU A 242 8.36 -21.35 0.72
C LEU A 242 8.77 -22.78 1.08
N THR A 243 7.99 -23.50 1.88
CA THR A 243 8.28 -24.93 2.16
C THR A 243 8.30 -25.73 0.86
N LYS A 244 7.28 -25.56 0.01
CA LYS A 244 7.21 -26.28 -1.26
C LYS A 244 8.39 -25.97 -2.16
N ILE A 245 8.82 -24.71 -2.23
CA ILE A 245 9.97 -24.29 -3.03
C ILE A 245 11.29 -24.82 -2.44
N ILE A 246 11.46 -24.76 -1.12
CA ILE A 246 12.65 -25.26 -0.40
C ILE A 246 12.80 -26.77 -0.62
N ASP A 247 11.71 -27.52 -0.49
CA ASP A 247 11.70 -28.97 -0.67
C ASP A 247 12.05 -29.36 -2.11
N ASP A 248 11.45 -28.68 -3.10
CA ASP A 248 11.73 -28.92 -4.53
C ASP A 248 13.20 -28.64 -4.89
N LEU A 249 13.73 -27.52 -4.41
CA LEU A 249 15.13 -27.12 -4.64
C LEU A 249 16.13 -27.83 -3.72
N SER A 250 15.64 -28.66 -2.79
CA SER A 250 16.44 -29.33 -1.76
C SER A 250 17.40 -28.36 -1.05
N LEU A 251 16.90 -27.17 -0.68
CA LEU A 251 17.69 -26.15 0.00
C LEU A 251 18.01 -26.58 1.43
N LYS A 252 19.25 -26.34 1.85
CA LYS A 252 19.78 -26.71 3.16
C LYS A 252 20.11 -25.47 3.99
N PRO A 253 20.25 -25.61 5.32
CA PRO A 253 20.87 -24.58 6.13
C PRO A 253 22.19 -24.11 5.52
N ASP A 254 22.43 -22.81 5.58
CA ASP A 254 23.57 -22.07 5.05
C ASP A 254 23.62 -21.96 3.50
N ASP A 255 22.62 -22.49 2.76
CA ASP A 255 22.46 -22.18 1.33
C ASP A 255 22.14 -20.69 1.12
N ARG A 256 22.66 -20.13 0.01
CA ARG A 256 22.46 -18.74 -0.39
C ARG A 256 21.43 -18.63 -1.50
N VAL A 257 20.49 -17.70 -1.37
CA VAL A 257 19.41 -17.48 -2.32
C VAL A 257 19.17 -16.01 -2.65
N ALA A 258 18.61 -15.77 -3.83
CA ALA A 258 17.87 -14.55 -4.15
C ALA A 258 16.35 -14.81 -4.06
N LEU A 259 15.60 -13.84 -3.55
CA LEU A 259 14.15 -13.89 -3.36
C LEU A 259 13.44 -12.90 -4.30
N LEU A 260 12.40 -13.34 -4.98
CA LEU A 260 11.45 -12.48 -5.68
C LEU A 260 10.07 -12.61 -5.03
N VAL A 261 9.54 -11.50 -4.52
CA VAL A 261 8.15 -11.37 -4.05
C VAL A 261 7.36 -10.71 -5.17
N ASN A 262 6.70 -11.52 -5.98
CA ASN A 262 5.99 -11.06 -7.17
C ASN A 262 4.50 -10.86 -6.90
N ASN A 263 3.99 -9.72 -7.37
CA ASN A 263 2.58 -9.39 -7.40
C ASN A 263 1.94 -9.93 -8.69
N LEU A 264 0.80 -10.62 -8.56
CA LEU A 264 0.03 -11.10 -9.71
C LEU A 264 -0.84 -9.99 -10.34
N GLY A 265 -0.80 -8.78 -9.80
CA GLY A 265 -1.31 -7.55 -10.41
C GLY A 265 -2.22 -6.76 -9.48
N GLY A 266 -3.12 -7.44 -8.77
CA GLY A 266 -4.16 -6.85 -7.93
C GLY A 266 -3.82 -6.68 -6.44
N THR A 267 -2.60 -7.04 -5.99
CA THR A 267 -2.24 -6.98 -4.57
C THR A 267 -1.63 -5.62 -4.17
N PRO A 268 -2.13 -4.95 -3.12
CA PRO A 268 -1.57 -3.69 -2.62
C PRO A 268 -0.11 -3.78 -2.14
N SER A 269 0.65 -2.68 -2.27
CA SER A 269 2.07 -2.63 -1.86
C SER A 269 2.29 -2.85 -0.36
N SER A 270 1.31 -2.51 0.48
CA SER A 270 1.33 -2.80 1.92
C SER A 270 1.33 -4.31 2.19
N GLU A 271 0.49 -5.06 1.47
CA GLU A 271 0.43 -6.52 1.58
C GLU A 271 1.72 -7.17 1.08
N LEU A 272 2.29 -6.70 -0.04
CA LEU A 272 3.59 -7.16 -0.52
C LEU A 272 4.69 -6.95 0.53
N SER A 273 4.67 -5.83 1.26
CA SER A 273 5.62 -5.56 2.35
C SER A 273 5.46 -6.53 3.52
N ILE A 274 4.22 -6.91 3.86
CA ILE A 274 3.92 -7.92 4.88
C ILE A 274 4.44 -9.30 4.44
N VAL A 275 4.20 -9.67 3.18
CA VAL A 275 4.67 -10.94 2.57
C VAL A 275 6.20 -10.98 2.56
N ALA A 276 6.86 -9.92 2.10
CA ALA A 276 8.32 -9.83 2.07
C ALA A 276 8.94 -9.93 3.47
N GLY A 277 8.40 -9.20 4.44
CA GLY A 277 8.83 -9.29 5.84
C GLY A 277 8.67 -10.70 6.42
N SER A 278 7.56 -11.37 6.10
CA SER A 278 7.30 -12.75 6.53
C SER A 278 8.25 -13.76 5.86
N ALA A 279 8.52 -13.60 4.56
CA ALA A 279 9.41 -14.48 3.81
C ALA A 279 10.86 -14.39 4.31
N LEU A 280 11.35 -13.17 4.54
CA LEU A 280 12.69 -12.94 5.08
C LEU A 280 12.86 -13.53 6.50
N ARG A 281 11.84 -13.44 7.35
CA ARG A 281 11.85 -14.11 8.68
C ARG A 281 11.85 -15.63 8.52
N TYR A 282 10.95 -16.16 7.70
CA TYR A 282 10.80 -17.61 7.49
C TYR A 282 12.08 -18.30 7.00
N LEU A 283 12.79 -17.66 6.06
CA LEU A 283 14.07 -18.16 5.52
C LEU A 283 15.20 -18.04 6.55
N ARG A 284 15.23 -16.94 7.31
CA ARG A 284 16.22 -16.72 8.38
C ARG A 284 16.11 -17.78 9.49
N GLU A 285 14.90 -18.13 9.91
CA GLU A 285 14.65 -19.18 10.91
C GLU A 285 15.16 -20.56 10.46
N ARG A 286 15.19 -20.81 9.14
CA ARG A 286 15.74 -22.02 8.52
C ARG A 286 17.23 -21.92 8.19
N ARG A 287 17.87 -20.80 8.54
CA ARG A 287 19.27 -20.49 8.20
C ARG A 287 19.56 -20.48 6.70
N ILE A 288 18.58 -20.13 5.86
CA ILE A 288 18.81 -19.90 4.43
C ILE A 288 19.16 -18.40 4.26
N HIS A 289 20.30 -18.12 3.64
CA HIS A 289 20.82 -16.76 3.50
C HIS A 289 20.23 -16.07 2.28
N VAL A 290 19.35 -15.08 2.51
CA VAL A 290 18.81 -14.25 1.44
C VAL A 290 19.79 -13.12 1.14
N GLU A 291 20.54 -13.27 0.05
CA GLU A 291 21.54 -12.31 -0.41
C GLU A 291 20.90 -11.11 -1.10
N ARG A 292 19.84 -11.38 -1.87
CA ARG A 292 19.09 -10.38 -2.63
C ARG A 292 17.60 -10.64 -2.48
N ALA A 293 16.82 -9.57 -2.38
CA ALA A 293 15.36 -9.63 -2.37
C ALA A 293 14.77 -8.44 -3.12
N TRP A 294 13.77 -8.71 -3.95
CA TRP A 294 12.95 -7.69 -4.60
C TRP A 294 11.47 -7.98 -4.38
N SER A 295 10.66 -6.91 -4.30
CA SER A 295 9.22 -6.99 -4.08
C SER A 295 8.51 -6.00 -4.98
N GLY A 296 7.50 -6.47 -5.73
CA GLY A 296 6.82 -5.66 -6.74
C GLY A 296 6.10 -6.51 -7.78
N THR A 297 5.66 -5.89 -8.86
CA THR A 297 5.04 -6.57 -10.01
C THR A 297 6.11 -6.86 -11.05
N PHE A 298 6.49 -8.14 -11.20
CA PHE A 298 7.52 -8.57 -12.15
C PHE A 298 6.95 -9.37 -13.31
N LEU A 299 5.97 -10.24 -13.02
CA LEU A 299 5.22 -11.00 -14.00
C LEU A 299 3.80 -11.16 -13.44
N SER A 300 2.88 -10.36 -13.97
CA SER A 300 1.50 -10.29 -13.48
C SER A 300 0.60 -11.36 -14.13
N ALA A 301 -0.65 -11.39 -13.71
CA ALA A 301 -1.76 -12.09 -14.32
C ALA A 301 -2.94 -11.11 -14.37
N LEU A 302 -2.79 -10.03 -15.16
CA LEU A 302 -3.74 -8.92 -15.25
C LEU A 302 -4.04 -8.28 -13.88
N ASP A 303 -5.30 -8.38 -13.43
CA ASP A 303 -5.84 -7.81 -12.19
C ASP A 303 -5.99 -8.84 -11.06
N MET A 304 -5.33 -9.99 -11.19
CA MET A 304 -5.37 -11.05 -10.17
C MET A 304 -4.80 -10.54 -8.85
N ALA A 305 -5.61 -10.49 -7.79
CA ALA A 305 -5.08 -10.30 -6.45
C ALA A 305 -4.44 -11.62 -6.02
N GLY A 306 -3.16 -11.58 -5.70
CA GLY A 306 -2.37 -12.75 -5.39
C GLY A 306 -0.88 -12.45 -5.49
N ILE A 307 -0.08 -13.40 -5.01
CA ILE A 307 1.37 -13.29 -5.01
C ILE A 307 2.01 -14.57 -5.51
N SER A 308 3.24 -14.48 -5.99
CA SER A 308 4.14 -15.62 -6.10
C SER A 308 5.48 -15.33 -5.44
N LEU A 309 6.09 -16.38 -4.89
CA LEU A 309 7.43 -16.34 -4.34
C LEU A 309 8.34 -17.16 -5.23
N THR A 310 9.51 -16.60 -5.57
CA THR A 310 10.57 -17.32 -6.28
C THR A 310 11.83 -17.33 -5.42
N LEU A 311 12.46 -18.50 -5.29
CA LEU A 311 13.83 -18.62 -4.79
C LEU A 311 14.74 -19.02 -5.95
N LEU A 312 15.89 -18.36 -6.07
CA LEU A 312 16.99 -18.75 -6.94
C LEU A 312 18.20 -19.07 -6.07
N ARG A 313 18.79 -20.27 -6.18
CA ARG A 313 20.08 -20.58 -5.57
C ARG A 313 21.17 -19.74 -6.21
N VAL A 314 21.99 -19.08 -5.41
CA VAL A 314 23.04 -18.15 -5.90
C VAL A 314 24.43 -18.53 -5.43
N ASP A 315 25.39 -18.24 -6.30
CA ASP A 315 26.83 -18.17 -6.03
C ASP A 315 27.32 -16.76 -6.34
N ASP A 316 28.62 -16.51 -6.19
CA ASP A 316 29.19 -15.18 -6.39
C ASP A 316 29.07 -14.69 -7.85
N GLN A 317 29.10 -15.61 -8.82
CA GLN A 317 28.95 -15.26 -10.23
C GLN A 317 27.50 -14.88 -10.56
N ARG A 318 26.51 -15.64 -10.09
CA ARG A 318 25.08 -15.29 -10.22
C ARG A 318 24.76 -13.98 -9.51
N LEU A 319 25.35 -13.73 -8.34
CA LEU A 319 25.20 -12.44 -7.66
C LEU A 319 25.79 -11.30 -8.47
N ALA A 320 26.96 -11.49 -9.09
CA ALA A 320 27.55 -10.47 -9.97
C ALA A 320 26.64 -10.17 -11.17
N TRP A 321 26.04 -11.19 -11.79
CA TRP A 321 25.10 -11.00 -12.91
C TRP A 321 23.78 -10.35 -12.50
N LEU A 322 23.26 -10.65 -11.31
CA LEU A 322 22.10 -9.97 -10.74
C LEU A 322 22.39 -8.49 -10.43
N ASP A 323 23.57 -8.20 -9.90
CA ASP A 323 24.03 -6.84 -9.57
C ASP A 323 24.47 -6.05 -10.81
N ALA A 324 24.75 -6.71 -11.95
CA ALA A 324 25.18 -6.05 -13.17
C ALA A 324 24.13 -5.05 -13.66
N THR A 325 24.57 -3.90 -14.18
CA THR A 325 23.68 -2.85 -14.68
C THR A 325 22.74 -3.40 -15.75
N ALA A 326 21.46 -3.05 -15.63
CA ALA A 326 20.45 -3.22 -16.68
C ALA A 326 19.72 -1.90 -16.86
N GLN A 327 19.47 -1.52 -18.11
CA GLN A 327 18.70 -0.33 -18.47
C GLN A 327 17.39 -0.76 -19.09
N THR A 328 16.44 -1.15 -18.24
CA THR A 328 15.09 -1.56 -18.63
C THR A 328 14.07 -0.80 -17.80
N THR A 329 12.80 -0.87 -18.18
CA THR A 329 11.75 -0.10 -17.51
C THR A 329 11.25 -0.80 -16.24
N ALA A 330 11.51 -2.11 -16.12
CA ALA A 330 10.92 -2.95 -15.09
C ALA A 330 11.92 -3.62 -14.14
N TRP A 331 13.20 -3.79 -14.53
CA TRP A 331 14.19 -4.32 -13.58
C TRP A 331 14.59 -3.24 -12.58
N PRO A 332 14.50 -3.49 -11.26
CA PRO A 332 14.80 -2.47 -10.27
C PRO A 332 16.25 -1.98 -10.36
N ALA A 333 16.44 -0.66 -10.42
CA ALA A 333 17.77 -0.05 -10.37
C ALA A 333 18.49 -0.27 -9.01
N LEU A 334 17.73 -0.57 -7.95
CA LEU A 334 18.27 -0.88 -6.64
C LEU A 334 18.84 -2.32 -6.63
N SER A 335 20.03 -2.46 -6.05
CA SER A 335 20.78 -3.73 -5.99
C SER A 335 20.03 -4.92 -5.38
N GLY A 336 18.90 -4.73 -4.70
CA GLY A 336 18.18 -5.80 -4.01
C GLY A 336 18.85 -6.30 -2.74
N ARG A 337 19.98 -5.71 -2.30
CA ARG A 337 20.67 -6.11 -1.07
C ARG A 337 19.74 -6.01 0.14
N VAL A 338 19.61 -7.12 0.88
CA VAL A 338 18.77 -7.16 2.08
C VAL A 338 19.42 -6.33 3.18
N ALA A 339 18.75 -5.26 3.60
CA ALA A 339 19.24 -4.40 4.66
C ALA A 339 19.07 -5.05 6.05
N GLN A 340 19.99 -4.74 6.96
CA GLN A 340 19.74 -4.89 8.40
C GLN A 340 18.86 -3.71 8.84
N ALA A 341 17.64 -3.99 9.31
CA ALA A 341 16.73 -2.94 9.76
C ALA A 341 17.37 -2.14 10.91
N SER A 342 17.62 -0.85 10.68
CA SER A 342 18.09 0.05 11.73
C SER A 342 16.89 0.68 12.43
N VAL A 343 16.86 0.60 13.77
CA VAL A 343 15.82 1.24 14.59
C VAL A 343 16.45 2.48 15.23
N LYS A 344 15.86 3.65 14.99
CA LYS A 344 16.26 4.90 15.64
C LYS A 344 15.48 5.09 16.94
N PRO A 345 16.11 5.52 18.04
CA PRO A 345 15.41 5.80 19.28
C PRO A 345 14.46 6.99 19.10
N THR A 346 13.31 6.94 19.77
CA THR A 346 12.39 8.08 19.86
C THR A 346 13.08 9.23 20.60
N PRO A 347 12.97 10.49 20.14
CA PRO A 347 13.46 11.64 20.89
C PRO A 347 12.82 11.70 22.28
N ALA A 348 13.62 11.97 23.31
CA ALA A 348 13.12 12.11 24.67
C ALA A 348 12.17 13.31 24.77
N ALA A 349 10.99 13.10 25.35
CA ALA A 349 10.08 14.20 25.67
C ALA A 349 10.67 15.06 26.80
N PRO A 350 10.41 16.38 26.83
CA PRO A 350 10.78 17.23 27.96
C PRO A 350 10.15 16.68 29.25
N VAL A 351 10.97 16.50 30.30
CA VAL A 351 10.48 16.04 31.61
C VAL A 351 9.63 17.15 32.22
N ALA A 352 8.37 16.86 32.52
CA ALA A 352 7.49 17.79 33.23
C ALA A 352 8.03 18.02 34.66
N ALA A 353 8.07 19.27 35.10
CA ALA A 353 8.56 19.64 36.43
C ALA A 353 7.80 18.89 37.54
N SER A 354 8.52 18.41 38.55
CA SER A 354 7.92 17.84 39.76
C SER A 354 7.21 18.94 40.55
N GLY A 355 5.88 18.87 40.63
CA GLY A 355 5.07 19.82 41.38
C GLY A 355 3.90 19.13 42.06
N ALA A 356 3.15 19.88 42.87
CA ALA A 356 1.90 19.43 43.45
C ALA A 356 0.95 18.93 42.34
N ARG A 357 0.19 17.87 42.64
CA ARG A 357 -0.69 17.19 41.68
C ARG A 357 -2.15 17.58 41.89
N LEU A 358 -2.96 17.32 40.88
CA LEU A 358 -4.40 17.55 40.92
C LEU A 358 -5.09 16.63 41.95
N ALA A 359 -5.50 17.21 43.09
CA ALA A 359 -6.13 16.48 44.20
C ALA A 359 -7.49 15.86 43.80
N ARG A 360 -7.91 14.80 44.48
CA ARG A 360 -9.18 14.09 44.17
C ARG A 360 -10.41 14.95 44.46
N GLU A 361 -10.30 15.81 45.46
CA GLU A 361 -11.34 16.71 45.96
C GLU A 361 -11.45 18.00 45.13
N SER A 362 -10.53 18.21 44.18
CA SER A 362 -10.48 19.37 43.28
C SER A 362 -11.76 19.49 42.45
N SER A 363 -12.33 20.70 42.37
CA SER A 363 -13.49 20.93 41.51
C SER A 363 -13.12 20.82 40.03
N LEU A 364 -11.96 21.31 39.62
CA LEU A 364 -11.44 21.11 38.25
C LEU A 364 -11.27 19.62 37.91
N ARG A 365 -10.80 18.79 38.84
CA ARG A 365 -10.71 17.33 38.62
C ARG A 365 -12.09 16.71 38.40
N ARG A 366 -13.05 17.01 39.29
CA ARG A 366 -14.44 16.53 39.17
C ARG A 366 -15.04 16.90 37.82
N VAL A 367 -14.80 18.13 37.36
CA VAL A 367 -15.25 18.62 36.05
C VAL A 367 -14.63 17.80 34.92
N ILE A 368 -13.30 17.60 34.93
CA ILE A 368 -12.59 16.82 33.90
C ILE A 368 -13.10 15.37 33.87
N GLU A 369 -13.27 14.74 35.03
CA GLU A 369 -13.78 13.38 35.14
C GLU A 369 -15.21 13.26 34.62
N ALA A 370 -16.09 14.23 34.95
CA ALA A 370 -17.47 14.27 34.46
C ALA A 370 -17.54 14.44 32.94
N VAL A 371 -16.72 15.32 32.36
CA VAL A 371 -16.62 15.48 30.90
C VAL A 371 -16.11 14.19 30.24
N CYS A 372 -15.07 13.57 30.79
CA CYS A 372 -14.54 12.32 30.25
C CYS A 372 -15.58 11.19 30.31
N ALA A 373 -16.31 11.06 31.41
CA ALA A 373 -17.39 10.08 31.55
C ALA A 373 -18.51 10.32 30.52
N CYS A 374 -18.93 11.58 30.34
CA CYS A 374 -19.92 11.95 29.35
C CYS A 374 -19.50 11.60 27.92
N LEU A 375 -18.25 11.89 27.54
CA LEU A 375 -17.72 11.56 26.20
C LEU A 375 -17.56 10.04 25.98
N LEU A 376 -17.26 9.28 27.03
CA LEU A 376 -17.22 7.82 26.98
C LEU A 376 -18.61 7.23 26.74
N GLU A 377 -19.62 7.75 27.42
CA GLU A 377 -21.02 7.31 27.27
C GLU A 377 -21.59 7.71 25.90
N ALA A 378 -21.26 8.91 25.43
CA ALA A 378 -21.75 9.45 24.15
C ALA A 378 -21.05 8.85 22.92
N GLU A 379 -19.99 8.04 23.09
CA GLU A 379 -19.19 7.50 21.99
C GLU A 379 -20.03 6.85 20.88
N PRO A 380 -20.92 5.87 21.16
CA PRO A 380 -21.64 5.18 20.10
C PRO A 380 -22.55 6.12 19.30
N VAL A 381 -23.20 7.07 19.99
CA VAL A 381 -24.11 8.05 19.38
C VAL A 381 -23.34 9.03 18.51
N LEU A 382 -22.21 9.54 18.98
CA LEU A 382 -21.37 10.46 18.21
C LEU A 382 -20.76 9.77 16.99
N THR A 383 -20.35 8.51 17.12
CA THR A 383 -19.88 7.67 16.02
C THR A 383 -20.98 7.47 14.98
N GLU A 384 -22.21 7.13 15.40
CA GLU A 384 -23.35 6.96 14.49
C GLU A 384 -23.71 8.27 13.76
N MET A 385 -23.75 9.39 14.48
CA MET A 385 -24.01 10.70 13.87
C MET A 385 -22.95 11.04 12.83
N ASP A 386 -21.69 10.80 13.13
CA ASP A 386 -20.56 11.08 12.24
C ASP A 386 -20.49 10.14 11.03
N GLN A 387 -20.95 8.89 11.13
CA GLN A 387 -21.07 8.00 9.97
C GLN A 387 -22.05 8.54 8.91
N ARG A 388 -23.06 9.31 9.33
CA ARG A 388 -24.07 9.85 8.42
C ARG A 388 -23.57 11.07 7.64
N VAL A 389 -22.66 11.84 8.23
CA VAL A 389 -22.26 13.15 7.70
C VAL A 389 -20.74 13.30 7.53
N GLY A 390 -19.95 12.31 7.90
CA GLY A 390 -18.50 12.30 7.93
C GLY A 390 -17.93 10.91 7.68
N ASP A 391 -16.86 10.55 8.40
CA ASP A 391 -16.17 9.25 8.28
C ASP A 391 -16.41 8.32 9.47
N GLY A 392 -17.20 8.75 10.47
CA GLY A 392 -17.65 7.90 11.56
C GLY A 392 -16.58 7.62 12.61
N ASP A 393 -15.67 8.56 12.84
CA ASP A 393 -14.56 8.39 13.79
C ASP A 393 -14.57 9.38 14.96
N LEU A 394 -15.49 10.37 14.97
CA LEU A 394 -15.53 11.39 16.01
C LEU A 394 -15.70 10.81 17.42
N GLY A 395 -16.71 9.95 17.63
CA GLY A 395 -16.98 9.34 18.94
C GLY A 395 -15.78 8.53 19.43
N ILE A 396 -15.22 7.69 18.55
CA ILE A 396 -14.01 6.89 18.81
C ILE A 396 -12.83 7.81 19.19
N SER A 397 -12.66 8.92 18.49
CA SER A 397 -11.60 9.90 18.74
C SER A 397 -11.73 10.58 20.10
N LEU A 398 -12.94 11.05 20.46
CA LEU A 398 -13.19 11.71 21.75
C LEU A 398 -13.13 10.74 22.92
N SER A 399 -13.60 9.51 22.76
CA SER A 399 -13.49 8.48 23.79
C SER A 399 -12.03 8.08 24.06
N ARG A 400 -11.19 8.04 23.01
CA ARG A 400 -9.75 7.81 23.16
C ARG A 400 -9.07 8.94 23.95
N ALA A 401 -9.47 10.18 23.70
CA ALA A 401 -9.02 11.33 24.50
C ALA A 401 -9.42 11.16 25.97
N ALA A 402 -10.70 10.89 26.23
CA ALA A 402 -11.24 10.73 27.57
C ALA A 402 -10.54 9.62 28.36
N ARG A 403 -10.34 8.43 27.76
CA ARG A 403 -9.60 7.33 28.40
C ARG A 403 -8.18 7.72 28.78
N SER A 404 -7.48 8.41 27.88
CA SER A 404 -6.10 8.81 28.10
C SER A 404 -5.98 9.89 29.17
N ILE A 405 -6.91 10.86 29.18
CA ILE A 405 -6.99 11.89 30.22
C ILE A 405 -7.25 11.27 31.58
N LEU A 406 -8.24 10.38 31.70
CA LEU A 406 -8.54 9.69 32.96
C LEU A 406 -7.37 8.83 33.45
N HIS A 407 -6.63 8.19 32.53
CA HIS A 407 -5.44 7.41 32.87
C HIS A 407 -4.30 8.28 33.40
N GLU A 408 -4.16 9.51 32.89
CA GLU A 408 -3.05 10.40 33.20
C GLU A 408 -3.39 11.46 34.26
N ILE A 409 -4.65 11.57 34.69
CA ILE A 409 -5.15 12.68 35.52
C ILE A 409 -4.42 12.81 36.86
N ASP A 410 -3.96 11.70 37.45
CA ASP A 410 -3.18 11.71 38.70
C ASP A 410 -1.77 12.32 38.51
N THR A 411 -1.32 12.46 37.27
CA THR A 411 -0.06 13.13 36.91
C THR A 411 -0.23 14.63 36.64
N TYR A 412 -1.47 15.13 36.56
CA TYR A 412 -1.72 16.52 36.18
C TYR A 412 -1.26 17.49 37.29
N PRO A 413 -0.85 18.72 36.92
CA PRO A 413 -0.50 19.77 37.89
C PRO A 413 -1.65 20.08 38.86
N ALA A 414 -1.33 20.68 40.01
CA ALA A 414 -2.33 21.11 40.98
C ALA A 414 -3.31 22.16 40.41
N GLU A 415 -4.54 22.17 40.94
CA GLU A 415 -5.60 23.12 40.56
C GLU A 415 -5.23 24.59 40.80
N THR A 416 -4.26 24.87 41.68
CA THR A 416 -3.70 26.22 41.86
C THR A 416 -3.05 26.79 40.60
N SER A 417 -2.87 25.97 39.55
CA SER A 417 -2.38 26.38 38.24
C SER A 417 -3.28 25.79 37.14
N PRO A 418 -4.53 26.27 36.99
CA PRO A 418 -5.51 25.66 36.12
C PRO A 418 -5.11 25.72 34.64
N GLY A 419 -4.37 26.75 34.22
CA GLY A 419 -3.81 26.79 32.87
C GLY A 419 -2.77 25.69 32.60
N ALA A 420 -1.95 25.34 33.59
CA ALA A 420 -1.02 24.22 33.47
C ALA A 420 -1.76 22.88 33.34
N VAL A 421 -2.90 22.71 34.02
CA VAL A 421 -3.78 21.55 33.88
C VAL A 421 -4.32 21.45 32.45
N LEU A 422 -4.90 22.53 31.90
CA LEU A 422 -5.41 22.53 30.53
C LEU A 422 -4.29 22.31 29.49
N ARG A 423 -3.08 22.84 29.74
CA ARG A 423 -1.90 22.64 28.88
C ARG A 423 -1.45 21.19 28.86
N THR A 424 -1.45 20.51 30.01
CA THR A 424 -1.17 19.06 30.09
C THR A 424 -2.27 18.26 29.41
N MET A 425 -3.54 18.62 29.61
CA MET A 425 -4.66 17.97 28.93
C MET A 425 -4.58 18.11 27.39
N SER A 426 -4.21 19.30 26.89
CA SER A 426 -3.90 19.51 25.48
C SER A 426 -2.79 18.58 24.98
N ALA A 427 -1.75 18.35 25.80
CA ALA A 427 -0.66 17.43 25.47
C ALA A 427 -1.10 15.98 25.34
N THR A 428 -2.01 15.54 26.20
CA THR A 428 -2.62 14.22 26.09
C THR A 428 -3.48 14.13 24.84
N VAL A 429 -4.37 15.10 24.59
CA VAL A 429 -5.26 15.11 23.41
C VAL A 429 -4.47 15.08 22.11
N ARG A 430 -3.49 15.97 21.91
CA ARG A 430 -2.71 16.03 20.65
C ARG A 430 -1.87 14.78 20.39
N ARG A 431 -1.56 14.01 21.42
CA ARG A 431 -0.76 12.77 21.31
C ARG A 431 -1.61 11.58 20.91
N VAL A 432 -2.85 11.51 21.38
CA VAL A 432 -3.70 10.31 21.22
C VAL A 432 -4.79 10.48 20.16
N VAL A 433 -5.18 11.71 19.87
CA VAL A 433 -6.22 12.04 18.87
C VAL A 433 -5.55 12.65 17.64
N GLY A 434 -5.64 11.93 16.52
CA GLY A 434 -5.24 12.42 15.20
C GLY A 434 -6.38 13.13 14.47
N GLY A 435 -6.27 13.25 13.15
CA GLY A 435 -7.31 13.88 12.31
C GLY A 435 -7.51 15.37 12.62
N THR A 436 -8.68 15.90 12.29
CA THR A 436 -9.04 17.31 12.51
C THR A 436 -9.38 17.61 13.96
N SER A 437 -10.04 16.69 14.66
CA SER A 437 -10.51 16.89 16.04
C SER A 437 -9.37 17.05 17.04
N GLY A 438 -8.26 16.30 16.88
CA GLY A 438 -7.12 16.38 17.78
C GLY A 438 -6.51 17.78 17.90
N PRO A 439 -6.06 18.40 16.80
CA PRO A 439 -5.56 19.77 16.78
C PRO A 439 -6.57 20.82 17.27
N LEU A 440 -7.86 20.70 16.92
CA LEU A 440 -8.89 21.67 17.32
C LEU A 440 -9.16 21.66 18.83
N TYR A 441 -9.35 20.47 19.44
CA TYR A 441 -9.47 20.39 20.89
C TYR A 441 -8.16 20.75 21.60
N ALA A 442 -7.01 20.42 21.04
CA ALA A 442 -5.71 20.78 21.61
C ALA A 442 -5.48 22.29 21.62
N VAL A 443 -5.81 23.02 20.55
CA VAL A 443 -5.67 24.49 20.48
C VAL A 443 -6.68 25.18 21.39
N MET A 444 -7.91 24.67 21.47
CA MET A 444 -8.93 25.15 22.39
C MET A 444 -8.39 25.17 23.83
N LEU A 445 -7.83 24.04 24.26
CA LEU A 445 -7.23 23.89 25.58
C LEU A 445 -5.96 24.75 25.78
N LEU A 446 -5.12 24.91 24.75
CA LEU A 446 -3.91 25.73 24.84
C LEU A 446 -4.21 27.22 24.95
N ARG A 447 -5.20 27.72 24.19
CA ARG A 447 -5.60 29.13 24.25
C ARG A 447 -6.28 29.45 25.59
N ALA A 448 -7.14 28.56 26.07
CA ALA A 448 -7.71 28.67 27.40
C ALA A 448 -6.61 28.65 28.48
N ALA A 449 -5.64 27.73 28.37
CA ALA A 449 -4.51 27.63 29.29
C ALA A 449 -3.71 28.93 29.36
N ALA A 450 -3.34 29.50 28.21
CA ALA A 450 -2.58 30.73 28.14
C ALA A 450 -3.32 31.91 28.79
N MET A 451 -4.64 32.00 28.59
CA MET A 451 -5.46 33.05 29.20
C MET A 451 -5.58 32.89 30.73
N LEU A 452 -5.71 31.66 31.22
CA LEU A 452 -5.75 31.38 32.67
C LEU A 452 -4.40 31.63 33.34
N GLU A 453 -3.28 31.32 32.68
CA GLU A 453 -1.94 31.62 33.20
C GLU A 453 -1.69 33.13 33.29
N GLN A 454 -2.21 33.92 32.34
CA GLN A 454 -2.10 35.39 32.36
C GLN A 454 -2.97 36.03 33.44
N SER A 455 -4.17 35.50 33.69
CA SER A 455 -5.14 36.06 34.64
C SER A 455 -5.04 35.48 36.06
N GLY A 456 -4.37 34.34 36.22
CA GLY A 456 -4.31 33.58 37.48
C GLY A 456 -5.49 32.62 37.70
N GLY A 457 -6.55 32.70 36.88
CA GLY A 457 -7.67 31.75 36.86
C GLY A 457 -8.51 31.67 38.14
N ALA A 458 -8.48 32.72 38.97
CA ALA A 458 -9.09 32.73 40.30
C ALA A 458 -10.59 33.10 40.29
N ALA A 459 -11.08 33.76 39.24
CA ALA A 459 -12.46 34.24 39.17
C ALA A 459 -13.23 33.69 37.96
N ALA A 460 -14.56 33.67 38.09
CA ALA A 460 -15.51 33.29 37.03
C ALA A 460 -15.26 33.98 35.67
N LYS A 461 -14.93 35.28 35.72
CA LYS A 461 -14.63 36.10 34.54
C LYS A 461 -13.38 35.63 33.79
N ASP A 462 -12.41 35.06 34.51
CA ASP A 462 -11.15 34.59 33.93
C ASP A 462 -11.40 33.32 33.10
N TRP A 463 -12.25 32.43 33.61
CA TRP A 463 -12.70 31.23 32.87
C TRP A 463 -13.58 31.56 31.66
N SER A 464 -14.42 32.61 31.75
CA SER A 464 -15.19 33.10 30.60
C SER A 464 -14.28 33.70 29.51
N ALA A 465 -13.27 34.48 29.91
CA ALA A 465 -12.26 34.99 28.99
C ALA A 465 -11.44 33.84 28.37
N ALA A 466 -11.06 32.84 29.16
CA ALA A 466 -10.36 31.66 28.69
C ALA A 466 -11.19 30.85 27.70
N PHE A 467 -12.49 30.67 27.96
CA PHE A 467 -13.37 29.98 27.02
C PHE A 467 -13.52 30.77 25.71
N THR A 468 -13.62 32.10 25.78
CA THR A 468 -13.63 32.95 24.57
C THR A 468 -12.35 32.75 23.75
N ALA A 469 -11.17 32.84 24.38
CA ALA A 469 -9.89 32.59 23.71
C ALA A 469 -9.79 31.16 23.13
N ALA A 470 -10.39 30.19 23.81
CA ALA A 470 -10.48 28.81 23.35
C ALA A 470 -11.25 28.71 22.03
N VAL A 471 -12.41 29.36 21.94
CA VAL A 471 -13.25 29.41 20.73
C VAL A 471 -12.52 30.14 19.60
N ASP A 472 -11.92 31.30 19.89
CA ASP A 472 -11.15 32.06 18.91
C ASP A 472 -10.01 31.20 18.31
N GLY A 473 -9.32 30.42 19.16
CA GLY A 473 -8.30 29.47 18.71
C GLY A 473 -8.80 28.39 17.77
N VAL A 474 -10.00 27.86 18.03
CA VAL A 474 -10.65 26.87 17.16
C VAL A 474 -11.02 27.50 15.81
N MET A 475 -11.58 28.70 15.84
CA MET A 475 -11.96 29.43 14.61
C MET A 475 -10.73 29.81 13.78
N GLU A 476 -9.65 30.30 14.41
CA GLU A 476 -8.40 30.66 13.72
C GLU A 476 -7.69 29.44 13.12
N LEU A 477 -7.56 28.33 13.88
CA LEU A 477 -6.87 27.14 13.39
C LEU A 477 -7.70 26.39 12.35
N GLY A 478 -9.02 26.29 12.58
CA GLY A 478 -9.94 25.55 11.73
C GLY A 478 -10.48 26.35 10.54
N GLY A 479 -10.34 27.67 10.53
CA GLY A 479 -10.90 28.57 9.51
C GLY A 479 -12.44 28.68 9.54
N ALA A 480 -13.09 28.09 10.54
CA ALA A 480 -14.55 27.99 10.63
C ALA A 480 -15.18 29.17 11.36
N HIS A 481 -16.37 29.55 10.90
CA HIS A 481 -17.18 30.62 11.44
C HIS A 481 -18.59 30.10 11.78
N PRO A 482 -19.36 30.83 12.62
CA PRO A 482 -20.77 30.54 12.80
C PRO A 482 -21.51 30.50 11.45
N GLY A 483 -22.25 29.42 11.22
CA GLY A 483 -22.97 29.13 9.98
C GLY A 483 -22.22 28.20 9.00
N ASP A 484 -21.01 27.75 9.34
CA ASP A 484 -20.23 26.82 8.49
C ASP A 484 -20.53 25.34 8.76
N ARG A 485 -21.37 25.06 9.76
CA ARG A 485 -21.79 23.73 10.20
C ARG A 485 -20.65 22.91 10.78
N THR A 486 -20.16 23.36 11.92
CA THR A 486 -19.08 22.71 12.67
C THR A 486 -19.31 22.87 14.18
N MET A 487 -18.38 22.38 15.00
CA MET A 487 -18.39 22.63 16.45
C MET A 487 -18.41 24.13 16.83
N VAL A 488 -18.00 25.03 15.93
CA VAL A 488 -18.07 26.49 16.13
C VAL A 488 -19.52 26.97 16.33
N ASP A 489 -20.48 26.31 15.69
CA ASP A 489 -21.90 26.66 15.80
C ASP A 489 -22.48 26.41 17.19
N ALA A 490 -21.86 25.56 18.00
CA ALA A 490 -22.18 25.40 19.41
C ALA A 490 -21.25 26.24 20.30
N LEU A 491 -19.94 26.25 20.02
CA LEU A 491 -18.93 26.94 20.82
C LEU A 491 -19.12 28.45 20.89
N HIS A 492 -19.25 29.10 19.73
CA HIS A 492 -19.32 30.56 19.64
C HIS A 492 -20.55 31.14 20.37
N PRO A 493 -21.79 30.67 20.11
CA PRO A 493 -22.94 31.18 20.85
C PRO A 493 -22.86 30.86 22.36
N ALA A 494 -22.27 29.72 22.75
CA ALA A 494 -22.05 29.39 24.16
C ALA A 494 -21.10 30.38 24.86
N ALA A 495 -19.99 30.74 24.22
CA ALA A 495 -19.03 31.69 24.77
C ALA A 495 -19.63 33.10 24.93
N VAL A 496 -20.41 33.54 23.93
CA VAL A 496 -21.14 34.81 23.97
C VAL A 496 -22.19 34.82 25.09
N ALA A 497 -22.97 33.74 25.22
CA ALA A 497 -24.01 33.62 26.24
C ALA A 497 -23.41 33.60 27.66
N LEU A 498 -22.35 32.82 27.89
CA LEU A 498 -21.65 32.76 29.17
C LEU A 498 -21.16 34.13 29.61
N ARG A 499 -20.45 34.84 28.72
CA ARG A 499 -19.90 36.17 29.00
C ARG A 499 -20.99 37.19 29.33
N THR A 500 -22.11 37.15 28.60
CA THR A 500 -23.21 38.10 28.77
C THR A 500 -23.98 37.86 30.07
N ALA A 501 -24.25 36.59 30.40
CA ALA A 501 -25.01 36.23 31.60
C ALA A 501 -24.19 36.41 32.89
N LEU A 502 -22.88 36.14 32.87
CA LEU A 502 -22.01 36.35 34.04
C LEU A 502 -21.98 37.81 34.54
N ALA A 503 -22.28 38.79 33.68
CA ALA A 503 -22.33 40.19 34.06
C ALA A 503 -23.60 40.56 34.86
N ARG A 504 -24.63 39.70 34.89
CA ARG A 504 -25.98 40.05 35.33
C ARG A 504 -26.64 39.01 36.25
N SER A 505 -26.06 37.81 36.32
CA SER A 505 -26.69 36.62 36.90
C SER A 505 -25.69 35.77 37.68
N SER A 506 -26.19 34.75 38.37
CA SER A 506 -25.34 33.78 39.07
C SER A 506 -24.51 32.94 38.11
N MET A 507 -23.45 32.29 38.61
CA MET A 507 -22.62 31.37 37.82
C MET A 507 -23.45 30.22 37.22
N ASP A 508 -24.39 29.64 37.97
CA ASP A 508 -25.22 28.56 37.45
C ASP A 508 -26.12 29.03 36.31
N GLU A 509 -26.76 30.20 36.46
CA GLU A 509 -27.57 30.78 35.39
C GLU A 509 -26.75 31.09 34.14
N ALA A 510 -25.50 31.54 34.31
CA ALA A 510 -24.61 31.81 33.19
C ALA A 510 -24.12 30.53 32.48
N LEU A 511 -23.80 29.48 33.25
CA LEU A 511 -23.49 28.16 32.69
C LEU A 511 -24.71 27.55 32.00
N LYS A 512 -25.91 27.73 32.58
CA LYS A 512 -27.17 27.32 31.94
C LYS A 512 -27.34 28.01 30.59
N ALA A 513 -27.17 29.33 30.54
CA ALA A 513 -27.27 30.09 29.29
C ALA A 513 -26.27 29.61 28.23
N ALA A 514 -25.04 29.27 28.64
CA ALA A 514 -24.03 28.71 27.74
C ALA A 514 -24.43 27.34 27.18
N VAL A 515 -24.96 26.44 28.02
CA VAL A 515 -25.42 25.10 27.61
C VAL A 515 -26.63 25.20 26.69
N ASP A 516 -27.61 26.04 27.03
CA ASP A 516 -28.81 26.25 26.21
C ASP A 516 -28.42 26.82 24.83
N ALA A 517 -27.47 27.76 24.79
CA ALA A 517 -26.94 28.33 23.55
C ALA A 517 -26.15 27.31 22.69
N ALA A 518 -25.30 26.48 23.32
CA ALA A 518 -24.59 25.39 22.63
C ALA A 518 -25.56 24.37 22.03
N THR A 519 -26.57 23.97 22.80
CA THR A 519 -27.58 22.98 22.40
C THR A 519 -28.43 23.51 21.24
N SER A 520 -28.84 24.77 21.31
CA SER A 520 -29.58 25.43 20.22
C SER A 520 -28.72 25.56 18.96
N GLY A 521 -27.46 25.99 19.10
CA GLY A 521 -26.51 26.08 18.00
C GLY A 521 -26.29 24.73 17.32
N ALA A 522 -26.05 23.67 18.10
CA ALA A 522 -25.92 22.31 17.61
C ALA A 522 -27.19 21.84 16.88
N ALA A 523 -28.39 22.11 17.40
CA ALA A 523 -29.63 21.74 16.72
C ALA A 523 -29.81 22.46 15.37
N GLN A 524 -29.44 23.74 15.28
CA GLN A 524 -29.58 24.54 14.06
C GLN A 524 -28.70 24.03 12.91
N THR A 525 -27.56 23.40 13.22
CA THR A 525 -26.67 22.80 12.21
C THR A 525 -27.35 21.79 11.29
N ALA A 526 -28.45 21.16 11.71
CA ALA A 526 -29.23 20.24 10.88
C ALA A 526 -29.84 20.92 9.64
N SER A 527 -29.99 22.24 9.66
CA SER A 527 -30.54 23.05 8.56
C SER A 527 -29.48 23.85 7.80
N MET A 528 -28.22 23.78 8.22
CA MET A 528 -27.12 24.55 7.62
C MET A 528 -26.49 23.80 6.45
N THR A 529 -26.19 24.52 5.36
CA THR A 529 -25.35 23.97 4.29
C THR A 529 -23.92 23.77 4.80
N PRO A 530 -23.35 22.56 4.73
CA PRO A 530 -22.00 22.31 5.22
C PRO A 530 -20.97 23.01 4.32
N LYS A 531 -20.19 23.92 4.89
CA LYS A 531 -19.15 24.68 4.14
C LYS A 531 -17.74 24.21 4.45
N LEU A 532 -17.53 23.64 5.65
CA LEU A 532 -16.25 23.13 6.12
C LEU A 532 -16.42 21.75 6.76
N GLY A 533 -15.28 21.12 7.08
CA GLY A 533 -15.24 19.78 7.65
C GLY A 533 -15.63 18.69 6.65
N ARG A 534 -15.65 17.42 7.09
CA ARG A 534 -15.96 16.26 6.25
C ARG A 534 -17.41 16.27 5.73
N SER A 535 -18.31 16.93 6.44
CA SER A 535 -19.69 17.20 6.03
C SER A 535 -19.81 17.98 4.73
N SER A 536 -18.82 18.82 4.38
CA SER A 536 -18.81 19.54 3.10
C SER A 536 -18.70 18.61 1.89
N TYR A 537 -18.13 17.40 2.04
CA TYR A 537 -17.93 16.46 0.94
C TYR A 537 -19.19 15.71 0.54
N VAL A 538 -20.13 15.55 1.48
CA VAL A 538 -21.41 14.86 1.25
C VAL A 538 -22.54 15.83 0.83
N GLY A 539 -22.31 17.14 0.93
CA GLY A 539 -23.22 18.20 0.48
C GLY A 539 -24.61 18.09 1.12
N ASP A 540 -25.64 18.18 0.30
CA ASP A 540 -27.06 18.19 0.73
C ASP A 540 -27.48 16.92 1.48
N ARG A 541 -26.76 15.79 1.32
CA ARG A 541 -27.06 14.53 2.02
C ARG A 541 -26.96 14.63 3.53
N ALA A 542 -26.24 15.64 4.01
CA ALA A 542 -26.07 15.85 5.43
C ALA A 542 -27.15 16.77 6.03
N LEU A 543 -28.04 17.38 5.23
CA LEU A 543 -29.19 18.13 5.73
C LEU A 543 -30.16 17.21 6.49
N GLY A 544 -30.80 17.75 7.53
CA GLY A 544 -31.68 17.01 8.44
C GLY A 544 -30.95 16.33 9.61
N PHE A 545 -29.61 16.37 9.64
CA PHE A 545 -28.81 15.79 10.71
C PHE A 545 -27.91 16.85 11.37
N ALA A 546 -27.98 16.95 12.70
CA ALA A 546 -27.11 17.84 13.46
C ALA A 546 -25.63 17.44 13.30
N ASP A 547 -24.75 18.44 13.29
CA ASP A 547 -23.30 18.26 13.28
C ASP A 547 -22.84 17.53 14.56
N PRO A 548 -22.13 16.40 14.43
CA PRO A 548 -21.70 15.62 15.58
C PRO A 548 -20.68 16.38 16.45
N GLY A 549 -19.86 17.25 15.86
CA GLY A 549 -18.92 18.10 16.59
C GLY A 549 -19.62 19.14 17.47
N ALA A 550 -20.63 19.82 16.94
CA ALA A 550 -21.46 20.77 17.65
C ALA A 550 -22.29 20.08 18.75
N HIS A 551 -22.81 18.87 18.46
CA HIS A 551 -23.52 18.08 19.45
C HIS A 551 -22.62 17.68 20.63
N ALA A 552 -21.40 17.21 20.35
CA ALA A 552 -20.41 16.90 21.38
C ALA A 552 -20.12 18.11 22.30
N VAL A 553 -20.06 19.32 21.74
CA VAL A 553 -19.89 20.57 22.51
C VAL A 553 -21.02 20.80 23.51
N GLY A 554 -22.27 20.62 23.09
CA GLY A 554 -23.41 20.69 24.01
C GLY A 554 -23.30 19.69 25.16
N LEU A 555 -22.91 18.45 24.86
CA LEU A 555 -22.78 17.37 25.85
C LEU A 555 -21.74 17.69 26.93
N TRP A 556 -20.51 18.03 26.53
CA TRP A 556 -19.46 18.28 27.53
C TRP A 556 -19.68 19.60 28.29
N LEU A 557 -20.32 20.62 27.70
CA LEU A 557 -20.72 21.82 28.44
C LEU A 557 -21.79 21.51 29.50
N ALA A 558 -22.77 20.66 29.17
CA ALA A 558 -23.77 20.18 30.13
C ALA A 558 -23.14 19.38 31.28
N ALA A 559 -22.13 18.55 30.98
CA ALA A 559 -21.36 17.83 31.99
C ALA A 559 -20.61 18.78 32.94
N ILE A 560 -19.96 19.83 32.41
CA ILE A 560 -19.30 20.86 33.22
C ILE A 560 -20.30 21.49 34.20
N ARG A 561 -21.44 22.00 33.70
CA ARG A 561 -22.46 22.64 34.56
C ARG A 561 -22.93 21.70 35.67
N SER A 562 -23.32 20.48 35.31
CA SER A 562 -23.87 19.49 36.26
C SER A 562 -22.87 19.16 37.38
N SER A 563 -21.58 19.08 37.05
CA SER A 563 -20.52 18.79 38.04
C SER A 563 -20.25 19.94 39.03
N LEU A 564 -20.66 21.17 38.71
CA LEU A 564 -20.48 22.36 39.55
C LEU A 564 -21.72 22.70 40.41
N GLN A 565 -22.83 21.98 40.24
CA GLN A 565 -24.06 22.14 41.04
C GLN A 565 -24.03 21.38 42.39
N THR A 566 -22.89 20.75 42.72
CA THR A 566 -22.61 20.06 43.99
C THR A 566 -21.54 20.80 44.77
#